data_AF-A0A4Q3FAP7-F1
#
_entry.id   AF-A0A4Q3FAP7-F1
#
_cell.length_a   1.000
_cell.length_b   1.000
_cell.length_c   1.000
_cell.angle_alpha   90.00
_cell.angle_beta   90.00
_cell.angle_gamma   90.00
#
_symmetry.space_group_name_H-M   'P 1'
#
loop_
_entity.id
_entity.type
_entity.pdbx_description
1 polymer ?
#
loop_
_entity_poly.entity_id
_entity_poly.type
_entity_poly.pdbx_seq_one_letter_code
_entity_poly.pdbx_strand_id
1 'polypeptide(L)' 'MIAKKASVSHTVMNELILPNDTNMLNNLMGGRMLHWMDIAAAISAQKHCNCLAVTASVDSVSFKHAVKLGDVVS' A
#
# COMPACT_ATOMS: atom_id res chain seq x y z
N MET A 1 -13.91 14.20 -19.52
CA MET A 1 -13.27 13.01 -18.92
C MET A 1 -14.01 11.78 -19.40
N ILE A 2 -13.35 10.83 -20.05
CA ILE A 2 -13.97 9.55 -20.43
C ILE A 2 -13.95 8.66 -19.19
N ALA A 3 -15.09 8.06 -18.85
CA ALA A 3 -15.18 7.12 -17.74
C ALA A 3 -14.29 5.90 -18.00
N LYS A 4 -13.46 5.53 -17.00
CA LYS A 4 -12.59 4.35 -17.07
C LYS A 4 -13.12 3.27 -16.13
N LYS A 5 -12.97 2.00 -16.52
CA LYS A 5 -13.23 0.86 -15.63
C LYS A 5 -12.15 0.81 -14.55
N ALA A 6 -12.50 0.39 -13.34
CA ALA A 6 -11.56 0.25 -12.23
C ALA A 6 -10.37 -0.69 -12.55
N SER A 7 -10.61 -1.70 -13.37
CA SER A 7 -9.58 -2.65 -13.83
C SER A 7 -8.43 -2.00 -14.59
N VAL A 8 -8.64 -0.84 -15.21
CA VAL A 8 -7.61 -0.12 -15.99
C VAL A 8 -6.51 0.45 -15.08
N SER A 9 -6.85 0.77 -13.83
CA SER A 9 -5.91 1.34 -12.85
C SER A 9 -5.50 0.35 -11.76
N HIS A 10 -5.93 -0.91 -11.86
CA HIS A 10 -5.58 -1.94 -10.88
C HIS A 10 -4.06 -2.04 -10.73
N THR A 11 -3.59 -2.05 -9.48
CA THR A 11 -2.19 -2.03 -9.12
C THR A 11 -1.99 -3.02 -7.97
N VAL A 12 -0.99 -3.87 -8.11
CA VAL A 12 -0.59 -4.89 -7.12
C VAL A 12 0.86 -4.61 -6.76
N MET A 13 1.20 -4.77 -5.49
CA MET A 13 2.56 -4.60 -4.99
C MET A 13 2.87 -5.75 -4.04
N ASN A 14 3.96 -6.45 -4.31
CA ASN A 14 4.39 -7.59 -3.52
C ASN A 14 5.66 -7.22 -2.78
N GLU A 15 5.66 -7.34 -1.47
CA GLU A 15 6.77 -6.92 -0.61
C GLU A 15 7.17 -8.05 0.32
N LEU A 16 8.46 -8.40 0.29
CA LEU A 16 9.08 -9.31 1.27
C LEU A 16 9.42 -8.49 2.51
N ILE A 17 9.02 -8.98 3.68
CA ILE A 17 9.32 -8.28 4.93
C ILE A 17 10.78 -8.51 5.29
N LEU A 18 11.58 -7.44 5.25
CA LEU A 18 12.99 -7.44 5.59
C LEU A 18 13.21 -6.97 7.03
N PRO A 19 14.40 -7.20 7.64
CA PRO A 19 14.68 -6.78 9.01
C PRO A 19 14.39 -5.29 9.27
N ASN A 20 14.69 -4.43 8.29
CA ASN A 20 14.47 -2.98 8.37
C ASN A 20 12.99 -2.56 8.35
N ASP A 21 12.07 -3.45 7.95
CA ASP A 21 10.64 -3.20 7.94
C ASP A 21 9.98 -3.58 9.27
N THR A 22 10.72 -4.26 10.15
CA THR A 22 10.19 -4.83 11.39
C THR A 22 10.45 -3.97 12.61
N ASN A 23 9.60 -4.13 13.63
CA ASN A 23 9.84 -3.61 14.97
C ASN A 23 10.66 -4.60 15.81
N MET A 24 10.93 -4.23 17.07
CA MET A 24 11.69 -5.05 18.03
C MET A 24 11.08 -6.44 18.32
N LEU A 25 9.85 -6.70 17.88
CA LEU A 25 9.15 -7.99 18.03
C LEU A 25 9.16 -8.81 16.73
N ASN A 26 9.99 -8.45 15.74
CA ASN A 26 10.07 -9.06 14.41
C ASN A 26 8.73 -9.07 13.64
N ASN A 27 7.87 -8.10 13.93
CA ASN A 27 6.63 -7.87 13.17
C ASN A 27 6.81 -6.64 12.29
N LEU A 28 6.18 -6.65 11.12
CA LEU A 28 6.09 -5.48 10.25
C LEU A 28 5.60 -4.25 11.05
N MET A 29 6.33 -3.15 10.93
CA MET A 29 5.92 -1.87 11.48
C MET A 29 4.68 -1.38 10.72
N GLY A 30 3.61 -1.03 11.44
CA GLY A 30 2.37 -0.55 10.83
C GLY A 30 2.58 0.65 9.90
N GLY A 31 3.50 1.57 10.27
CA GLY A 31 3.86 2.71 9.41
C GLY A 31 4.46 2.30 8.06
N ARG A 32 5.20 1.18 8.00
CA ARG A 32 5.74 0.65 6.74
C ARG A 32 4.62 0.11 5.84
N MET A 33 3.64 -0.60 6.43
CA MET A 33 2.47 -1.05 5.69
C MET A 33 1.65 0.12 5.13
N LEU A 34 1.42 1.17 5.93
CA LEU A 34 0.72 2.37 5.48
C LEU A 34 1.47 3.10 4.36
N HIS A 35 2.80 3.18 4.45
CA HIS A 35 3.64 3.77 3.39
C HIS A 35 3.48 3.03 2.06
N TRP A 36 3.49 1.70 2.09
CA TRP A 36 3.26 0.89 0.90
C TRP A 36 1.84 1.04 0.33
N MET A 37 0.83 1.09 1.20
CA MET A 37 -0.55 1.35 0.79
C MET A 37 -0.69 2.70 0.08
N ASP A 38 -0.04 3.75 0.60
CA ASP A 38 -0.07 5.10 0.01
C ASP A 38 0.58 5.12 -1.38
N ILE A 39 1.73 4.46 -1.56
CA ILE A 39 2.39 4.34 -2.86
C ILE A 39 1.49 3.61 -3.86
N ALA A 40 0.93 2.46 -3.49
CA ALA A 40 0.07 1.68 -4.38
C ALA A 40 -1.21 2.45 -4.78
N ALA A 41 -1.81 3.16 -3.82
CA ALA A 41 -2.97 4.02 -4.05
C ALA A 41 -2.64 5.20 -4.97
N ALA A 42 -1.50 5.87 -4.77
CA ALA A 42 -1.05 6.96 -5.62
C ALA A 42 -0.82 6.51 -7.07
N ILE A 43 -0.17 5.36 -7.28
CA ILE A 43 0.03 4.77 -8.62
C ILE A 43 -1.32 4.46 -9.28
N SER A 44 -2.25 3.85 -8.54
CA SER A 44 -3.60 3.56 -9.03
C SER A 44 -4.36 4.83 -9.44
N ALA A 45 -4.34 5.86 -8.57
CA ALA A 45 -5.00 7.14 -8.83
C ALA A 45 -4.40 7.85 -10.07
N GLN A 46 -3.08 7.88 -10.19
CA GLN A 46 -2.39 8.50 -11.34
C GLN A 46 -2.70 7.76 -12.64
N LYS A 47 -2.71 6.41 -12.66
CA LYS A 47 -3.14 5.62 -13.83
C LYS A 47 -4.59 5.93 -14.23
N HIS A 48 -5.46 6.11 -13.23
CA HIS A 48 -6.88 6.39 -13.48
C HIS A 48 -7.11 7.80 -14.01
N CYS A 49 -6.56 8.84 -13.37
CA CYS A 49 -6.79 10.23 -13.79
C CYS A 49 -5.87 10.69 -14.93
N ASN A 50 -4.76 9.97 -15.18
CA ASN A 50 -3.69 10.38 -16.11
C ASN A 50 -3.13 11.77 -15.79
N CYS A 51 -2.94 12.03 -14.50
CA CYS A 51 -2.62 13.33 -13.92
C CYS A 51 -1.88 13.14 -12.58
N LEU A 52 -1.28 14.21 -12.05
CA LEU A 52 -0.73 14.16 -10.69
C LEU A 52 -1.88 14.00 -9.67
N ALA A 53 -1.73 13.05 -8.77
CA ALA A 53 -2.66 12.82 -7.65
C ALA A 53 -1.92 12.97 -6.33
N VAL A 54 -2.63 13.48 -5.32
CA VAL A 54 -2.13 13.64 -3.95
C VAL A 54 -3.08 12.94 -2.99
N THR A 55 -2.54 12.35 -1.93
CA THR A 55 -3.33 11.70 -0.88
C THR A 55 -3.97 12.76 0.01
N ALA A 56 -5.28 12.93 -0.10
CA ALA A 56 -6.01 13.93 0.68
C ALA A 56 -6.26 13.47 2.14
N SER A 57 -6.57 12.19 2.32
CA SER A 57 -6.83 11.57 3.60
C SER A 57 -6.68 10.06 3.51
N VAL A 58 -6.49 9.41 4.66
CA VAL A 58 -6.55 7.96 4.80
C VAL A 58 -7.62 7.64 5.84
N ASP A 59 -8.50 6.70 5.51
CA ASP A 59 -9.52 6.22 6.45
C ASP A 59 -8.89 5.44 7.61
N SER A 60 -9.69 5.09 8.62
CA SER A 60 -9.20 4.30 9.75
C SER A 60 -8.70 2.93 9.29
N VAL A 61 -7.46 2.59 9.66
CA VAL A 61 -6.83 1.30 9.38
C VAL A 61 -6.68 0.51 10.68
N SER A 62 -7.09 -0.77 10.64
CA SER A 62 -6.95 -1.69 11.76
C SER A 62 -6.19 -2.95 11.33
N PHE A 63 -5.04 -3.18 11.97
CA PHE A 63 -4.22 -4.37 11.74
C PHE A 63 -4.74 -5.53 12.59
N LYS A 64 -5.41 -6.50 11.95
CA LYS A 64 -6.03 -7.64 12.65
C LYS A 64 -5.03 -8.75 12.99
N HIS A 65 -3.97 -8.89 12.20
CA HIS A 65 -2.96 -9.93 12.34
C HIS A 65 -1.56 -9.33 12.20
N ALA A 66 -0.61 -9.85 12.96
CA ALA A 66 0.79 -9.49 12.80
C ALA A 66 1.37 -10.15 11.56
N VAL A 67 2.14 -9.39 10.77
CA VAL A 67 2.95 -9.89 9.65
C VAL A 67 4.39 -10.06 10.14
N LYS A 68 4.99 -11.21 9.89
CA LYS A 68 6.31 -11.59 10.43
C LYS A 68 7.44 -11.26 9.46
N LEU A 69 8.65 -11.14 10.01
CA LEU A 69 9.89 -11.15 9.23
C LEU A 69 9.92 -12.35 8.28
N GLY A 70 10.19 -12.10 7.00
CA GLY A 70 10.24 -13.13 5.96
C GLY A 70 8.90 -13.48 5.32
N ASP A 71 7.77 -12.95 5.82
CA ASP A 71 6.48 -13.07 5.13
C ASP A 71 6.49 -12.24 3.84
N VAL A 72 5.59 -12.60 2.92
CA VAL A 72 5.28 -11.80 1.72
C VAL A 72 3.88 -11.23 1.85
N VAL A 73 3.77 -9.92 1.63
CA VAL A 73 2.49 -9.20 1.56
C VAL A 73 2.21 -8.83 0.10
N SER A 74 0.98 -9.02 -0.36
CA SER A 74 0.52 -8.78 -1.74
C SER A 74 -0.89 -8.21 -1.79
#